data_AF-A0A7R7DJ99-F1
#
_entry.id   AF-A0A7R7DJ99-F1
#
_cell.length_a   1.000
_cell.length_b   1.000
_cell.length_c   1.000
_cell.angle_alpha   90.00
_cell.angle_beta   90.00
_cell.angle_gamma   90.00
#
_symmetry.space_group_name_H-M   'P 1'
#
loop_
_entity.id
_entity.type
_entity.pdbx_description
1 polymer ?
#
loop_
_entity_poly.entity_id
_entity_poly.type
_entity_poly.pdbx_seq_one_letter_code
_entity_poly.pdbx_strand_id
1 'polypeptide(L)'
;MPPKHVKSASCQQVVYTGDEVDLNRLPGLQVWPGDGGIYHNFGLTHTRHPETGKRNLGLYRLQQHSRNTLGMHWQIHKDSTAHHAVAERLGQRLPVAVAFGCDPAVSYAASAPLPADIDEYLFAGFLRGERVEMVDCKTVPLQVPANAQVVLEGWIEPGERAPEGPFGDHTGFYTPVEPFPVLHVECMTTAKDPVYQSIVTSKPPQEDHGLGKATERIFLPLIKILIPDIVDMNMPEPGVFHNCLVVSIDKRFPKQAQKVMHAVWGAHLLSLTKLVIVVDADCDVHDLREVSFRAFGNVDYLHDIVVSEGPVDHLDHSSYHQFFGGKLGVDATRKLPTEGYTRDWPEMMTMSPEIVSTVDKRWSEYGLGTGR
;
A
#
# COMPACT_ATOMS: atom_id res chain seq x y z
N MET A 1 5.47 2.66 -20.16
CA MET A 1 6.26 3.25 -21.27
C MET A 1 7.42 4.04 -20.68
N PRO A 2 8.64 4.02 -21.26
CA PRO A 2 9.78 4.67 -20.61
C PRO A 2 9.57 6.19 -20.52
N PRO A 3 9.99 6.82 -19.41
CA PRO A 3 9.80 8.26 -19.21
C PRO A 3 10.53 9.08 -20.28
N LYS A 4 10.07 10.31 -20.49
CA LYS A 4 10.61 11.25 -21.47
C LYS A 4 11.19 12.46 -20.74
N HIS A 5 12.42 12.84 -21.08
CA HIS A 5 13.03 14.06 -20.55
C HIS A 5 12.46 15.31 -21.25
N VAL A 6 12.23 16.36 -20.47
CA VAL A 6 11.86 17.70 -20.96
C VAL A 6 12.76 18.77 -20.35
N LYS A 7 12.97 19.86 -21.09
CA LYS A 7 13.87 20.96 -20.68
C LYS A 7 13.20 21.99 -19.76
N SER A 8 11.88 22.09 -19.81
CA SER A 8 11.09 23.07 -19.07
C SER A 8 9.86 22.40 -18.49
N ALA A 9 9.48 22.77 -17.28
CA ALA A 9 8.44 22.12 -16.51
C ALA A 9 7.62 23.14 -15.72
N SER A 10 6.32 22.87 -15.53
CA SER A 10 5.46 23.74 -14.74
C SER A 10 5.88 23.76 -13.27
N CYS A 11 6.41 22.65 -12.75
CA CYS A 11 6.88 22.55 -11.37
C CYS A 11 8.04 23.50 -11.02
N GLN A 12 8.67 24.14 -12.01
CA GLN A 12 9.84 25.01 -11.84
C GLN A 12 9.57 26.49 -12.19
N GLN A 13 8.30 26.91 -12.19
CA GLN A 13 7.93 28.29 -12.53
C GLN A 13 8.28 29.30 -11.43
N VAL A 14 8.18 28.88 -10.18
CA VAL A 14 8.62 29.65 -9.00
C VAL A 14 9.70 28.85 -8.29
N VAL A 15 10.77 29.50 -7.87
CA VAL A 15 11.95 28.87 -7.27
C VAL A 15 12.32 29.64 -6.01
N TYR A 16 12.47 28.90 -4.91
CA TYR A 16 13.00 29.37 -3.64
C TYR A 16 14.28 28.60 -3.32
N THR A 17 15.35 29.30 -2.99
CA THR A 17 16.66 28.69 -2.68
C THR A 17 17.28 29.31 -1.45
N GLY A 18 18.10 28.53 -0.72
CA GLY A 18 18.80 29.02 0.47
C GLY A 18 17.81 29.56 1.51
N ASP A 19 18.04 30.80 1.97
CA ASP A 19 17.23 31.43 3.03
C ASP A 19 15.78 31.74 2.62
N GLU A 20 15.41 31.60 1.35
CA GLU A 20 14.03 31.78 0.89
C GLU A 20 13.15 30.53 1.12
N VAL A 21 13.77 29.36 1.33
CA VAL A 21 13.07 28.09 1.57
C VAL A 21 12.33 28.17 2.90
N ASP A 22 11.02 27.98 2.86
CA ASP A 22 10.16 27.96 4.05
C ASP A 22 9.00 26.98 3.85
N LEU A 23 9.07 25.85 4.54
CA LEU A 23 8.06 24.79 4.54
C LEU A 23 6.72 25.27 5.11
N ASN A 24 6.70 26.33 5.93
CA ASN A 24 5.46 26.92 6.45
C ASN A 24 4.63 27.61 5.36
N ARG A 25 5.16 27.75 4.14
CA ARG A 25 4.39 28.18 2.96
C ARG A 25 3.47 27.08 2.43
N LEU A 26 3.74 25.81 2.77
CA LEU A 26 2.95 24.67 2.36
C LEU A 26 1.88 24.35 3.42
N PRO A 27 0.67 23.93 3.02
CA PRO A 27 -0.38 23.57 3.96
C PRO A 27 -0.15 22.15 4.50
N GLY A 28 0.97 21.94 5.19
CA GLY A 28 1.21 20.72 5.96
C GLY A 28 0.12 20.53 7.03
N LEU A 29 -0.19 19.28 7.35
CA LEU A 29 -1.32 18.94 8.21
C LEU A 29 -0.86 18.29 9.51
N GLN A 30 -1.42 18.74 10.62
CA GLN A 30 -1.52 17.94 11.84
C GLN A 30 -2.96 17.42 11.89
N VAL A 31 -3.14 16.13 11.60
CA VAL A 31 -4.48 15.55 11.42
C VAL A 31 -5.04 15.15 12.78
N TRP A 32 -4.27 14.40 13.55
CA TRP A 32 -4.71 13.86 14.82
C TRP A 32 -4.19 14.68 16.00
N PRO A 33 -4.97 14.81 17.09
CA PRO A 33 -4.55 15.59 18.26
C PRO A 33 -3.25 15.10 18.92
N GLY A 34 -2.90 13.82 18.77
CA GLY A 34 -1.69 13.22 19.31
C GLY A 34 -0.51 13.15 18.33
N ASP A 35 -0.66 13.67 17.11
CA ASP A 35 0.43 13.71 16.14
C ASP A 35 1.56 14.60 16.66
N GLY A 36 2.81 14.14 16.51
CA GLY A 36 4.02 14.81 16.99
C GLY A 36 4.35 16.14 16.29
N GLY A 37 3.57 16.55 15.29
CA GLY A 37 3.75 17.82 14.60
C GLY A 37 2.99 17.90 13.28
N ILE A 38 3.47 18.78 12.40
CA ILE A 38 2.96 18.95 11.05
C ILE A 38 3.58 17.90 10.13
N TYR A 39 2.76 17.29 9.28
CA TYR A 39 3.17 16.29 8.30
C TYR A 39 2.86 16.73 6.87
N HIS A 40 3.79 16.45 5.97
CA HIS A 40 3.66 16.61 4.53
C HIS A 40 3.44 15.24 3.88
N ASN A 41 2.25 14.68 4.08
CA ASN A 41 1.89 13.38 3.55
C ASN A 41 1.74 13.40 2.03
N PHE A 42 1.76 12.21 1.43
CA PHE A 42 1.60 12.01 -0.01
C PHE A 42 2.72 12.62 -0.89
N GLY A 43 3.90 12.82 -0.31
CA GLY A 43 5.09 13.26 -1.04
C GLY A 43 5.82 12.10 -1.72
N LEU A 44 5.95 12.17 -3.06
CA LEU A 44 6.68 11.20 -3.85
C LEU A 44 8.18 11.46 -3.73
N THR A 45 8.85 10.62 -2.96
CA THR A 45 10.27 10.75 -2.64
C THR A 45 11.13 10.00 -3.65
N HIS A 46 12.10 10.71 -4.20
CA HIS A 46 13.05 10.25 -5.20
C HIS A 46 14.41 10.13 -4.54
N THR A 47 15.04 8.99 -4.72
CA THR A 47 16.44 8.78 -4.35
C THR A 47 17.18 8.05 -5.47
N ARG A 48 18.50 8.07 -5.40
CA ARG A 48 19.36 7.36 -6.34
C ARG A 48 20.40 6.56 -5.57
N HIS A 49 20.54 5.28 -5.92
CA HIS A 49 21.54 4.41 -5.32
C HIS A 49 22.94 5.03 -5.53
N PRO A 50 23.74 5.23 -4.48
CA PRO A 50 24.98 5.99 -4.63
C PRO A 50 26.04 5.33 -5.51
N GLU A 51 26.10 3.99 -5.52
CA GLU A 51 27.05 3.24 -6.36
C GLU A 51 26.51 2.92 -7.77
N THR A 52 25.31 2.33 -7.87
CA THR A 52 24.75 1.86 -9.15
C THR A 52 24.03 2.95 -9.95
N GLY A 53 23.66 4.05 -9.31
CA GLY A 53 22.85 5.09 -9.91
C GLY A 53 21.40 4.68 -10.19
N LYS A 54 20.94 3.54 -9.68
CA LYS A 54 19.53 3.08 -9.83
C LYS A 54 18.59 4.04 -9.11
N ARG A 55 17.48 4.41 -9.76
CA ARG A 55 16.43 5.24 -9.18
C ARG A 55 15.56 4.42 -8.24
N ASN A 56 15.02 5.08 -7.22
CA ASN A 56 13.88 4.62 -6.44
C ASN A 56 12.83 5.74 -6.37
N LEU A 57 11.55 5.35 -6.39
CA LEU A 57 10.41 6.21 -6.13
C LEU A 57 9.56 5.59 -5.02
N GLY A 58 9.34 6.32 -3.93
CA GLY A 58 8.49 5.84 -2.84
C GLY A 58 7.62 6.91 -2.24
N LEU A 59 6.47 6.47 -1.71
CA LEU A 59 5.59 7.29 -0.90
C LEU A 59 5.95 7.14 0.58
N TYR A 60 6.30 8.25 1.24
CA TYR A 60 6.66 8.24 2.67
C TYR A 60 5.98 9.40 3.39
N ARG A 61 5.72 9.22 4.69
CA ARG A 61 5.28 10.32 5.57
C ARG A 61 6.49 11.17 5.97
N LEU A 62 6.28 12.48 6.08
CA LEU A 62 7.34 13.48 6.20
C LEU A 62 7.00 14.47 7.33
N GLN A 63 7.62 14.31 8.50
CA GLN A 63 7.38 15.23 9.63
C GLN A 63 8.20 16.51 9.47
N GLN A 64 7.56 17.66 9.61
CA GLN A 64 8.25 18.95 9.61
C GLN A 64 8.91 19.22 10.98
N HIS A 65 10.23 19.42 11.00
CA HIS A 65 10.98 19.77 12.21
C HIS A 65 11.35 21.25 12.28
N SER A 66 11.48 21.92 11.13
CA SER A 66 11.81 23.35 11.07
C SER A 66 11.27 23.98 9.79
N ARG A 67 11.69 25.21 9.47
CA ARG A 67 11.36 25.87 8.20
C ARG A 67 11.94 25.17 6.97
N ASN A 68 12.94 24.30 7.11
CA ASN A 68 13.62 23.65 5.98
C ASN A 68 14.11 22.23 6.27
N THR A 69 13.60 21.57 7.31
CA THR A 69 13.98 20.18 7.63
C THR A 69 12.76 19.27 7.78
N LEU A 70 12.87 18.07 7.21
CA LEU A 70 11.86 17.02 7.24
C LEU A 70 12.46 15.71 7.81
N GLY A 71 11.72 15.03 8.70
CA GLY A 71 12.01 13.65 9.09
C GLY A 71 11.53 12.68 8.02
N MET A 72 12.40 11.77 7.59
CA MET A 72 12.14 10.82 6.49
C MET A 72 11.80 9.44 7.04
N HIS A 73 10.51 9.16 7.26
CA HIS A 73 10.06 7.88 7.83
C HIS A 73 10.16 6.72 6.81
N TRP A 74 11.37 6.23 6.60
CA TRP A 74 11.66 5.10 5.71
C TRP A 74 11.63 3.78 6.48
N GLN A 75 10.58 2.99 6.25
CA GLN A 75 10.48 1.65 6.82
C GLN A 75 11.63 0.75 6.32
N ILE A 76 12.01 -0.24 7.15
CA ILE A 76 13.19 -1.10 6.95
C ILE A 76 13.21 -1.82 5.60
N HIS A 77 12.04 -2.20 5.07
CA HIS A 77 11.92 -2.97 3.81
C HIS A 77 11.86 -2.10 2.55
N LYS A 78 12.09 -0.79 2.65
CA LYS A 78 12.00 0.14 1.50
C LYS A 78 13.37 0.38 0.88
N ASP A 79 13.42 0.49 -0.44
CA ASP A 79 14.66 0.69 -1.21
C ASP A 79 15.41 1.99 -0.82
N SER A 80 14.69 3.04 -0.42
CA SER A 80 15.33 4.27 0.12
C SER A 80 16.19 4.00 1.36
N THR A 81 15.79 3.06 2.22
CA THR A 81 16.59 2.65 3.40
C THR A 81 17.89 1.98 2.97
N ALA A 82 17.84 1.16 1.90
CA ALA A 82 19.04 0.54 1.33
C ALA A 82 19.98 1.60 0.72
N HIS A 83 19.43 2.57 -0.04
CA HIS A 83 20.21 3.69 -0.60
C HIS A 83 20.88 4.50 0.51
N HIS A 84 20.15 4.78 1.58
CA HIS A 84 20.63 5.50 2.75
C HIS A 84 21.77 4.76 3.46
N ALA A 85 21.60 3.46 3.73
CA ALA A 85 22.62 2.64 4.37
C ALA A 85 23.92 2.59 3.55
N VAL A 86 23.81 2.54 2.22
CA VAL A 86 24.98 2.63 1.32
C VAL A 86 25.63 4.02 1.38
N ALA A 87 24.84 5.09 1.38
CA ALA A 87 25.35 6.46 1.50
C ALA A 87 26.09 6.67 2.83
N GLU A 88 25.53 6.18 3.93
CA GLU A 88 26.16 6.23 5.26
C GLU A 88 27.44 5.42 5.33
N ARG A 89 27.44 4.19 4.80
CA ARG A 89 28.66 3.36 4.72
C ARG A 89 29.79 4.08 3.97
N LEU A 90 29.44 4.87 2.96
CA LEU A 90 30.38 5.63 2.14
C LEU A 90 30.68 7.02 2.71
N GLY A 91 30.04 7.43 3.81
CA GLY A 91 30.22 8.75 4.41
C GLY A 91 29.83 9.91 3.48
N GLN A 92 28.87 9.70 2.57
CA GLN A 92 28.44 10.70 1.59
C GLN A 92 26.98 11.10 1.77
N ARG A 93 26.66 12.35 1.45
CA ARG A 93 25.29 12.87 1.45
C ARG A 93 24.44 12.12 0.43
N LEU A 94 23.19 11.82 0.78
CA LEU A 94 22.23 11.22 -0.15
C LEU A 94 21.34 12.33 -0.75
N PRO A 95 21.31 12.52 -2.08
CA PRO A 95 20.39 13.47 -2.70
C PRO A 95 18.95 12.95 -2.64
N VAL A 96 18.02 13.84 -2.33
CA VAL A 96 16.59 13.53 -2.25
C VAL A 96 15.78 14.62 -2.94
N ALA A 97 14.74 14.22 -3.67
CA ALA A 97 13.72 15.13 -4.16
C ALA A 97 12.32 14.60 -3.82
N VAL A 98 11.43 15.46 -3.30
CA VAL A 98 10.06 15.11 -2.94
C VAL A 98 9.10 15.89 -3.82
N ALA A 99 8.24 15.21 -4.58
CA ALA A 99 7.28 15.83 -5.47
C ALA A 99 5.84 15.65 -4.96
N PHE A 100 5.05 16.72 -4.96
CA PHE A 100 3.65 16.74 -4.55
C PHE A 100 2.74 17.13 -5.73
N GLY A 101 1.49 16.67 -5.71
CA GLY A 101 0.51 16.95 -6.75
C GLY A 101 0.91 16.38 -8.11
N CYS A 102 1.45 15.16 -8.11
CA CYS A 102 1.84 14.47 -9.34
C CYS A 102 0.61 13.90 -10.05
N ASP A 103 0.80 13.48 -11.30
CA ASP A 103 -0.18 12.71 -12.06
C ASP A 103 -0.71 11.50 -11.25
N PRO A 104 -2.03 11.22 -11.22
CA PRO A 104 -2.59 10.15 -10.41
C PRO A 104 -1.96 8.77 -10.65
N ALA A 105 -1.59 8.44 -11.89
CA ALA A 105 -0.95 7.15 -12.20
C ALA A 105 0.47 7.09 -11.63
N VAL A 106 1.19 8.22 -11.59
CA VAL A 106 2.52 8.32 -10.97
C VAL A 106 2.40 8.21 -9.45
N SER A 107 1.45 8.93 -8.85
CA SER A 107 1.18 8.86 -7.40
C SER A 107 0.82 7.45 -6.94
N TYR A 108 -0.02 6.75 -7.70
CA TYR A 108 -0.31 5.35 -7.43
C TYR A 108 0.92 4.45 -7.63
N ALA A 109 1.66 4.61 -8.73
CA ALA A 109 2.83 3.78 -9.03
C ALA A 109 3.91 3.86 -7.93
N ALA A 110 4.07 5.02 -7.28
CA ALA A 110 4.98 5.19 -6.14
C ALA A 110 4.60 4.36 -4.89
N SER A 111 3.35 3.89 -4.80
CA SER A 111 2.85 3.01 -3.74
C SER A 111 2.76 1.54 -4.15
N ALA A 112 2.87 1.24 -5.45
CA ALA A 112 2.64 -0.08 -5.98
C ALA A 112 3.77 -1.05 -5.60
N PRO A 113 3.45 -2.31 -5.25
CA PRO A 113 4.44 -3.32 -4.86
C PRO A 113 5.13 -3.94 -6.08
N LEU A 114 5.95 -3.14 -6.77
CA LEU A 114 6.64 -3.59 -7.98
C LEU A 114 7.86 -4.44 -7.64
N PRO A 115 8.19 -5.45 -8.48
CA PRO A 115 9.49 -6.10 -8.44
C PRO A 115 10.61 -5.08 -8.60
N ALA A 116 11.74 -5.28 -7.92
CA ALA A 116 12.84 -4.32 -7.89
C ALA A 116 13.36 -3.91 -9.28
N ASP A 117 13.24 -4.76 -10.30
CA ASP A 117 13.71 -4.47 -11.66
C ASP A 117 12.71 -3.67 -12.51
N ILE A 118 11.50 -3.45 -12.02
CA ILE A 118 10.47 -2.67 -12.70
C ILE A 118 10.45 -1.25 -12.14
N ASP A 119 10.84 -0.31 -12.98
CA ASP A 119 10.81 1.12 -12.68
C ASP A 119 9.38 1.65 -12.55
N GLU A 120 9.11 2.43 -11.51
CA GLU A 120 7.78 2.95 -11.19
C GLU A 120 7.24 3.87 -12.29
N TYR A 121 8.12 4.63 -12.97
CA TYR A 121 7.72 5.48 -14.09
C TYR A 121 7.36 4.69 -15.35
N LEU A 122 8.04 3.55 -15.58
CA LEU A 122 7.67 2.63 -16.63
C LEU A 122 6.26 2.08 -16.40
N PHE A 123 5.96 1.70 -15.15
CA PHE A 123 4.65 1.20 -14.72
C PHE A 123 3.57 2.28 -14.79
N ALA A 124 3.82 3.48 -14.26
CA ALA A 124 2.92 4.63 -14.38
C ALA A 124 2.59 4.90 -15.85
N GLY A 125 3.60 4.92 -16.72
CA GLY A 125 3.42 5.09 -18.16
C GLY A 125 2.69 3.95 -18.86
N PHE A 126 2.69 2.74 -18.29
CA PHE A 126 1.88 1.63 -18.77
C PHE A 126 0.40 1.82 -18.38
N LEU A 127 0.13 2.16 -17.12
CA LEU A 127 -1.23 2.39 -16.62
C LEU A 127 -1.96 3.50 -17.38
N ARG A 128 -1.26 4.61 -17.69
CA ARG A 128 -1.86 5.76 -18.39
C ARG A 128 -1.83 5.67 -19.92
N GLY A 129 -1.10 4.71 -20.51
CA GLY A 129 -0.94 4.59 -21.96
C GLY A 129 -0.11 5.70 -22.63
N GLU A 130 0.62 6.50 -21.86
CA GLU A 130 1.47 7.60 -22.33
C GLU A 130 2.73 7.75 -21.45
N ARG A 131 3.76 8.42 -21.97
CA ARG A 131 5.04 8.57 -21.25
C ARG A 131 4.94 9.63 -20.16
N VAL A 132 5.53 9.38 -19.00
CA VAL A 132 5.69 10.40 -17.97
C VAL A 132 6.80 11.36 -18.38
N GLU A 133 6.49 12.66 -18.41
CA GLU A 133 7.48 13.71 -18.66
C GLU A 133 8.23 14.04 -17.38
N MET A 134 9.56 14.02 -17.45
CA MET A 134 10.47 14.20 -16.33
C MET A 134 11.38 15.40 -16.60
N VAL A 135 11.68 16.17 -15.55
CA VAL A 135 12.60 17.32 -15.59
C VAL A 135 13.72 17.12 -14.58
N ASP A 136 14.91 17.63 -14.89
CA ASP A 136 16.03 17.65 -13.94
C ASP A 136 15.73 18.61 -12.79
N CYS A 137 16.01 18.17 -11.56
CA CYS A 137 16.00 18.99 -10.36
C CYS A 137 17.00 20.16 -10.47
N LYS A 138 16.77 21.24 -9.71
CA LYS A 138 17.59 22.46 -9.73
C LYS A 138 18.92 22.32 -8.97
N THR A 139 18.92 21.67 -7.82
CA THR A 139 20.07 21.61 -6.89
C THR A 139 20.60 20.21 -6.64
N VAL A 140 19.82 19.17 -6.96
CA VAL A 140 20.22 17.76 -6.78
C VAL A 140 20.26 17.01 -8.11
N PRO A 141 21.13 15.98 -8.26
CA PRO A 141 21.26 15.23 -9.52
C PRO A 141 20.16 14.16 -9.67
N LEU A 142 18.90 14.58 -9.56
CA LEU A 142 17.70 13.76 -9.66
C LEU A 142 16.72 14.31 -10.72
N GLN A 143 15.70 13.52 -11.03
CA GLN A 143 14.62 13.89 -11.92
C GLN A 143 13.28 13.69 -11.23
N VAL A 144 12.34 14.59 -11.49
CA VAL A 144 10.97 14.59 -10.94
C VAL A 144 9.94 14.77 -12.06
N PRO A 145 8.65 14.44 -11.84
CA PRO A 145 7.60 14.67 -12.82
C PRO A 145 7.49 16.16 -13.18
N ALA A 146 7.49 16.47 -14.47
CA ALA A 146 7.48 17.85 -14.97
C ALA A 146 6.18 18.60 -14.64
N ASN A 147 5.10 17.87 -14.39
CA ASN A 147 3.78 18.40 -14.04
C ASN A 147 3.49 18.40 -12.53
N ALA A 148 4.48 18.08 -11.68
CA ALA A 148 4.34 18.21 -10.23
C ALA A 148 3.94 19.64 -9.85
N GLN A 149 3.23 19.79 -8.73
CA GLN A 149 2.76 21.10 -8.25
C GLN A 149 3.81 21.76 -7.35
N VAL A 150 4.47 20.97 -6.51
CA VAL A 150 5.54 21.40 -5.61
C VAL A 150 6.64 20.34 -5.62
N VAL A 151 7.89 20.78 -5.63
CA VAL A 151 9.07 19.92 -5.50
C VAL A 151 9.98 20.48 -4.42
N LEU A 152 10.38 19.63 -3.47
CA LEU A 152 11.40 19.91 -2.46
C LEU A 152 12.67 19.17 -2.85
N GLU A 153 13.82 19.84 -2.82
CA GLU A 153 15.11 19.28 -3.19
C GLU A 153 16.10 19.50 -2.06
N GLY A 154 16.90 18.48 -1.75
CA GLY A 154 17.78 18.54 -0.61
C GLY A 154 18.64 17.31 -0.41
N TRP A 155 19.25 17.24 0.76
CA TRP A 155 20.21 16.20 1.11
C TRP A 155 19.95 15.64 2.49
N ILE A 156 20.29 14.36 2.64
CA ILE A 156 20.38 13.71 3.95
C ILE A 156 21.85 13.59 4.31
N GLU A 157 22.20 14.02 5.52
CA GLU A 157 23.54 13.88 6.08
C GLU A 157 23.76 12.49 6.70
N PRO A 158 24.92 11.86 6.50
CA PRO A 158 25.25 10.60 7.16
C PRO A 158 25.19 10.71 8.69
N GLY A 159 24.50 9.76 9.33
CA GLY A 159 24.42 9.66 10.79
C GLY A 159 23.48 10.67 11.49
N GLU A 160 22.91 11.63 10.77
CA GLU A 160 21.95 12.57 11.36
C GLU A 160 20.56 11.94 11.45
N ARG A 161 19.92 12.08 12.62
CA ARG A 161 18.56 11.58 12.89
C ARG A 161 17.78 12.56 13.75
N ALA A 162 16.47 12.61 13.57
CA ALA A 162 15.52 13.32 14.43
C ALA A 162 14.40 12.38 14.90
N PRO A 163 13.80 12.62 16.07
CA PRO A 163 12.64 11.86 16.53
C PRO A 163 11.43 12.15 15.65
N GLU A 164 10.83 11.11 15.06
CA GLU A 164 9.59 11.20 14.30
C GLU A 164 8.44 10.56 15.09
N GLY A 165 7.24 11.12 14.98
CA GLY A 165 6.05 10.62 15.68
C GLY A 165 5.80 11.31 17.03
N PRO A 166 4.76 10.89 17.79
CA PRO A 166 3.78 9.86 17.41
C PRO A 166 2.99 10.26 16.15
N PHE A 167 2.42 9.29 15.45
CA PHE A 167 1.65 9.55 14.23
C PHE A 167 0.44 8.62 14.13
N GLY A 168 -0.76 9.17 13.92
CA GLY A 168 -1.98 8.40 13.70
C GLY A 168 -1.98 7.72 12.33
N ASP A 169 -1.75 6.41 12.32
CA ASP A 169 -1.50 5.65 11.10
C ASP A 169 -2.73 4.89 10.61
N HIS A 170 -2.59 4.27 9.44
CA HIS A 170 -3.60 3.49 8.73
C HIS A 170 -4.11 2.26 9.50
N THR A 171 -3.39 1.85 10.54
CA THR A 171 -3.83 0.81 11.48
C THR A 171 -4.92 1.32 12.44
N GLY A 172 -5.14 2.64 12.52
CA GLY A 172 -6.01 3.30 13.49
C GLY A 172 -5.36 3.57 14.84
N PHE A 173 -4.05 3.36 14.97
CA PHE A 173 -3.28 3.56 16.20
C PHE A 173 -2.14 4.55 15.97
N TYR A 174 -1.67 5.16 17.06
CA TYR A 174 -0.46 5.97 17.02
C TYR A 174 0.78 5.07 16.95
N THR A 175 1.65 5.32 15.97
CA THR A 175 2.97 4.70 15.94
C THR A 175 3.89 5.35 16.98
N PRO A 176 4.80 4.58 17.59
CA PRO A 176 5.73 5.12 18.59
C PRO A 176 6.72 6.11 17.96
N VAL A 177 7.44 6.82 18.83
CA VAL A 177 8.50 7.74 18.42
C VAL A 177 9.77 6.96 18.10
N GLU A 178 10.32 7.14 16.91
CA GLU A 178 11.56 6.51 16.48
C GLU A 178 12.50 7.51 15.76
N PRO A 179 13.82 7.28 15.78
CA PRO A 179 14.78 8.17 15.12
C PRO A 179 14.86 7.90 13.60
N PHE A 180 14.60 8.93 12.79
CA PHE A 180 14.66 8.83 11.32
C PHE A 180 15.63 9.84 10.69
N PRO A 181 16.15 9.55 9.47
CA PRO A 181 17.01 10.48 8.74
C PRO A 181 16.35 11.84 8.53
N VAL A 182 17.16 12.90 8.55
CA VAL A 182 16.72 14.27 8.36
C VAL A 182 17.07 14.73 6.94
N LEU A 183 16.06 15.17 6.21
CA LEU A 183 16.23 15.85 4.92
C LEU A 183 16.36 17.36 5.17
N HIS A 184 17.49 17.92 4.74
CA HIS A 184 17.72 19.36 4.66
C HIS A 184 17.30 19.86 3.28
N VAL A 185 16.21 20.63 3.24
CA VAL A 185 15.67 21.20 2.01
C VAL A 185 16.45 22.46 1.65
N GLU A 186 17.14 22.42 0.50
CA GLU A 186 17.97 23.53 0.00
C GLU A 186 17.26 24.30 -1.14
N CYS A 187 16.29 23.67 -1.80
CA CYS A 187 15.48 24.30 -2.84
C CYS A 187 14.02 23.82 -2.78
N MET A 188 13.09 24.75 -2.99
CA MET A 188 11.69 24.45 -3.23
C MET A 188 11.28 25.08 -4.56
N THR A 189 10.69 24.29 -5.45
CA THR A 189 10.12 24.78 -6.71
C THR A 189 8.63 24.51 -6.78
N THR A 190 7.87 25.40 -7.40
CA THR A 190 6.41 25.24 -7.54
C THR A 190 5.91 25.66 -8.92
N ALA A 191 4.73 25.16 -9.28
CA ALA A 191 3.87 25.81 -10.26
C ALA A 191 3.46 27.21 -9.79
N LYS A 192 3.03 28.07 -10.73
CA LYS A 192 2.61 29.45 -10.42
C LYS A 192 1.43 29.53 -9.45
N ASP A 193 0.49 28.60 -9.55
CA ASP A 193 -0.68 28.44 -8.68
C ASP A 193 -0.80 26.96 -8.29
N PRO A 194 0.02 26.50 -7.32
CA PRO A 194 0.20 25.08 -7.09
C PRO A 194 -0.96 24.50 -6.27
N VAL A 195 -1.47 23.34 -6.69
CA VAL A 195 -2.38 22.53 -5.87
C VAL A 195 -1.57 21.60 -4.98
N TYR A 196 -1.64 21.81 -3.67
CA TYR A 196 -0.96 20.92 -2.71
C TYR A 196 -1.81 19.69 -2.41
N GLN A 197 -1.33 18.52 -2.82
CA GLN A 197 -1.97 17.24 -2.54
C GLN A 197 -1.42 16.65 -1.24
N SER A 198 -2.33 16.20 -0.38
CA SER A 198 -2.03 15.45 0.85
C SER A 198 -2.95 14.24 0.96
N ILE A 199 -2.69 13.38 1.93
CA ILE A 199 -3.54 12.25 2.29
C ILE A 199 -3.68 12.16 3.82
N VAL A 200 -4.88 11.78 4.26
CA VAL A 200 -5.21 11.51 5.67
C VAL A 200 -5.26 10.01 5.92
N THR A 201 -4.40 9.54 6.81
CA THR A 201 -4.41 8.17 7.34
C THR A 201 -5.28 8.11 8.59
N SER A 202 -6.07 7.05 8.74
CA SER A 202 -6.97 6.88 9.88
C SER A 202 -7.24 5.42 10.18
N LYS A 203 -8.01 5.15 11.24
CA LYS A 203 -8.70 3.87 11.32
C LYS A 203 -9.57 3.71 10.05
N PRO A 204 -9.60 2.52 9.42
CA PRO A 204 -10.55 2.20 8.37
C PRO A 204 -12.00 2.64 8.69
N PRO A 205 -12.75 3.28 7.75
CA PRO A 205 -12.34 3.66 6.39
C PRO A 205 -11.48 4.92 6.31
N GLN A 206 -10.56 4.95 5.35
CA GLN A 206 -9.54 5.99 5.17
C GLN A 206 -9.29 6.32 3.69
N GLU A 207 -8.61 7.42 3.40
CA GLU A 207 -8.45 7.98 2.05
C GLU A 207 -7.64 7.09 1.10
N ASP A 208 -6.73 6.27 1.62
CA ASP A 208 -5.93 5.32 0.84
C ASP A 208 -6.72 4.06 0.43
N HIS A 209 -8.01 3.95 0.80
CA HIS A 209 -8.85 2.79 0.48
C HIS A 209 -8.83 2.46 -1.02
N GLY A 210 -8.97 3.47 -1.86
CA GLY A 210 -8.95 3.32 -3.31
C GLY A 210 -7.60 2.80 -3.83
N LEU A 211 -6.49 3.20 -3.22
CA LEU A 211 -5.14 2.75 -3.58
C LEU A 211 -4.94 1.28 -3.21
N GLY A 212 -5.40 0.88 -2.01
CA GLY A 212 -5.39 -0.52 -1.57
C GLY A 212 -6.20 -1.42 -2.50
N LYS A 213 -7.41 -1.00 -2.86
CA LYS A 213 -8.26 -1.73 -3.82
C LYS A 213 -7.71 -1.77 -5.23
N ALA A 214 -7.13 -0.69 -5.72
CA ALA A 214 -6.43 -0.69 -7.01
C ALA A 214 -5.28 -1.70 -7.01
N THR A 215 -4.45 -1.71 -5.97
CA THR A 215 -3.35 -2.69 -5.82
C THR A 215 -3.85 -4.12 -5.81
N GLU A 216 -4.89 -4.42 -5.04
CA GLU A 216 -5.52 -5.74 -5.01
C GLU A 216 -5.94 -6.21 -6.42
N ARG A 217 -6.66 -5.37 -7.17
CA ARG A 217 -7.20 -5.73 -8.49
C ARG A 217 -6.13 -5.77 -9.57
N ILE A 218 -5.21 -4.81 -9.60
CA ILE A 218 -4.17 -4.70 -10.64
C ILE A 218 -3.17 -5.86 -10.52
N PHE A 219 -2.86 -6.31 -9.31
CA PHE A 219 -1.89 -7.38 -9.09
C PHE A 219 -2.51 -8.79 -9.07
N LEU A 220 -3.83 -8.93 -8.95
CA LEU A 220 -4.51 -10.23 -8.98
C LEU A 220 -4.09 -11.13 -10.16
N PRO A 221 -3.99 -10.65 -11.42
CA PRO A 221 -3.53 -11.51 -12.53
C PRO A 221 -2.13 -12.08 -12.30
N LEU A 222 -1.20 -11.31 -11.74
CA LEU A 222 0.15 -11.77 -11.42
C LEU A 222 0.12 -12.77 -10.25
N ILE A 223 -0.69 -12.51 -9.23
CA ILE A 223 -0.89 -13.42 -8.11
C ILE A 223 -1.47 -14.74 -8.59
N LYS A 224 -2.40 -14.76 -9.55
CA LYS A 224 -2.95 -15.98 -10.14
C LYS A 224 -1.94 -16.74 -11.00
N ILE A 225 -0.93 -16.08 -11.56
CA ILE A 225 0.20 -16.78 -12.20
C ILE A 225 1.05 -17.49 -11.15
N LEU A 226 1.32 -16.83 -10.01
CA LEU A 226 2.11 -17.39 -8.92
C LEU A 226 1.37 -18.48 -8.13
N ILE A 227 0.06 -18.29 -7.91
CA ILE A 227 -0.83 -19.14 -7.12
C ILE A 227 -2.08 -19.46 -7.97
N PRO A 228 -1.98 -20.38 -8.93
CA PRO A 228 -3.05 -20.66 -9.90
C PRO A 228 -4.31 -21.29 -9.31
N ASP A 229 -4.27 -21.72 -8.05
CA ASP A 229 -5.44 -22.20 -7.31
C ASP A 229 -6.42 -21.07 -6.95
N ILE A 230 -5.98 -19.80 -6.99
CA ILE A 230 -6.81 -18.64 -6.64
C ILE A 230 -7.80 -18.31 -7.76
N VAL A 231 -9.08 -18.29 -7.43
CA VAL A 231 -10.16 -17.82 -8.31
C VAL A 231 -10.27 -16.30 -8.21
N ASP A 232 -10.51 -15.79 -7.00
CA ASP A 232 -10.48 -14.37 -6.65
C ASP A 232 -9.92 -14.17 -5.24
N MET A 233 -9.61 -12.92 -4.90
CA MET A 233 -9.15 -12.51 -3.56
C MET A 233 -9.82 -11.22 -3.11
N ASN A 234 -9.78 -10.93 -1.82
CA ASN A 234 -10.15 -9.64 -1.25
C ASN A 234 -9.22 -9.35 -0.07
N MET A 235 -8.68 -8.13 -0.03
CA MET A 235 -7.99 -7.52 1.10
C MET A 235 -8.97 -6.55 1.76
N PRO A 236 -9.72 -6.98 2.79
CA PRO A 236 -10.76 -6.17 3.38
C PRO A 236 -10.16 -4.94 4.05
N GLU A 237 -10.77 -3.79 3.82
CA GLU A 237 -10.38 -2.52 4.44
C GLU A 237 -10.42 -2.58 5.99
N PRO A 238 -11.41 -3.23 6.65
CA PRO A 238 -11.36 -3.45 8.10
C PRO A 238 -10.17 -4.30 8.57
N GLY A 239 -9.59 -5.09 7.67
CA GLY A 239 -8.34 -5.82 7.89
C GLY A 239 -7.09 -5.01 7.54
N VAL A 240 -7.21 -3.68 7.44
CA VAL A 240 -6.10 -2.78 7.08
C VAL A 240 -5.41 -3.22 5.78
N PHE A 241 -6.21 -3.78 4.86
CA PHE A 241 -5.78 -4.47 3.64
C PHE A 241 -4.90 -5.70 3.88
N HIS A 242 -3.63 -5.51 4.24
CA HIS A 242 -2.65 -6.59 4.24
C HIS A 242 -2.79 -7.55 5.43
N ASN A 243 -3.39 -7.15 6.57
CA ASN A 243 -3.50 -8.05 7.73
C ASN A 243 -4.46 -9.22 7.50
N CYS A 244 -5.48 -9.06 6.65
CA CYS A 244 -6.46 -10.10 6.34
C CYS A 244 -6.58 -10.28 4.83
N LEU A 245 -6.40 -11.51 4.37
CA LEU A 245 -6.64 -11.89 2.98
C LEU A 245 -7.73 -12.94 2.91
N VAL A 246 -8.79 -12.65 2.18
CA VAL A 246 -9.82 -13.62 1.80
C VAL A 246 -9.53 -14.12 0.40
N VAL A 247 -9.55 -15.44 0.19
CA VAL A 247 -9.23 -16.07 -1.09
C VAL A 247 -10.29 -17.10 -1.42
N SER A 248 -10.84 -17.06 -2.64
CA SER A 248 -11.68 -18.15 -3.15
C SER A 248 -10.85 -19.11 -3.99
N ILE A 249 -11.11 -20.42 -3.84
CA ILE A 249 -10.43 -21.47 -4.59
C ILE A 249 -11.41 -22.44 -5.23
N ASP A 250 -11.04 -22.96 -6.39
CA ASP A 250 -11.71 -24.12 -6.97
C ASP A 250 -11.10 -25.39 -6.35
N LYS A 251 -11.73 -25.89 -5.29
CA LYS A 251 -11.22 -27.01 -4.48
C LYS A 251 -11.38 -28.33 -5.21
N ARG A 252 -10.25 -28.99 -5.49
CA ARG A 252 -10.14 -30.23 -6.29
C ARG A 252 -9.54 -31.40 -5.52
N PHE A 253 -8.82 -31.14 -4.42
CA PHE A 253 -8.17 -32.18 -3.62
C PHE A 253 -8.09 -31.79 -2.14
N PRO A 254 -7.95 -32.77 -1.22
CA PRO A 254 -7.86 -32.50 0.22
C PRO A 254 -6.71 -31.56 0.56
N LYS A 255 -6.95 -30.66 1.52
CA LYS A 255 -5.95 -29.71 2.06
C LYS A 255 -5.39 -28.71 1.05
N GLN A 256 -6.05 -28.51 -0.10
CA GLN A 256 -5.67 -27.47 -1.07
C GLN A 256 -5.72 -26.05 -0.46
N ALA A 257 -6.63 -25.77 0.46
CA ALA A 257 -6.66 -24.51 1.19
C ALA A 257 -5.34 -24.23 1.94
N GLN A 258 -4.77 -25.25 2.60
CA GLN A 258 -3.49 -25.12 3.31
C GLN A 258 -2.33 -24.85 2.35
N LYS A 259 -2.31 -25.51 1.18
CA LYS A 259 -1.35 -25.21 0.11
C LYS A 259 -1.39 -23.72 -0.28
N VAL A 260 -2.59 -23.17 -0.45
CA VAL A 260 -2.78 -21.74 -0.78
C VAL A 260 -2.31 -20.83 0.35
N MET A 261 -2.63 -21.15 1.61
CA MET A 261 -2.14 -20.39 2.77
C MET A 261 -0.61 -20.28 2.79
N HIS A 262 0.09 -21.41 2.62
CA HIS A 262 1.56 -21.41 2.57
C HIS A 262 2.12 -20.65 1.36
N ALA A 263 1.46 -20.73 0.21
CA ALA A 263 1.86 -19.97 -0.98
C ALA A 263 1.72 -18.46 -0.76
N VAL A 264 0.63 -18.02 -0.13
CA VAL A 264 0.40 -16.61 0.26
C VAL A 264 1.49 -16.14 1.23
N TRP A 265 1.77 -16.91 2.30
CA TRP A 265 2.80 -16.53 3.27
C TRP A 265 4.22 -16.59 2.72
N GLY A 266 4.46 -17.31 1.62
CA GLY A 266 5.73 -17.31 0.91
C GLY A 266 5.88 -16.21 -0.15
N ALA A 267 4.82 -15.45 -0.46
CA ALA A 267 4.77 -14.56 -1.61
C ALA A 267 4.97 -13.09 -1.26
N HIS A 268 6.19 -12.57 -1.46
CA HIS A 268 6.49 -11.13 -1.46
C HIS A 268 5.80 -10.35 -0.31
N LEU A 269 5.05 -9.28 -0.57
CA LEU A 269 4.34 -8.52 0.47
C LEU A 269 3.13 -9.25 1.08
N LEU A 270 2.57 -10.27 0.41
CA LEU A 270 1.53 -11.12 1.01
C LEU A 270 2.08 -11.95 2.18
N SER A 271 3.41 -12.09 2.28
CA SER A 271 4.05 -12.70 3.46
C SER A 271 3.75 -11.95 4.76
N LEU A 272 3.38 -10.66 4.70
CA LEU A 272 2.99 -9.86 5.86
C LEU A 272 1.57 -10.19 6.35
N THR A 273 0.75 -10.88 5.54
CA THR A 273 -0.62 -11.23 5.90
C THR A 273 -0.67 -12.12 7.14
N LYS A 274 -1.48 -11.70 8.11
CA LYS A 274 -1.65 -12.38 9.39
C LYS A 274 -2.75 -13.43 9.33
N LEU A 275 -3.87 -13.07 8.74
CA LEU A 275 -5.05 -13.92 8.62
C LEU A 275 -5.33 -14.24 7.15
N VAL A 276 -5.36 -15.51 6.80
CA VAL A 276 -5.80 -15.98 5.47
C VAL A 276 -7.08 -16.79 5.63
N ILE A 277 -8.18 -16.32 5.06
CA ILE A 277 -9.45 -17.06 5.03
C ILE A 277 -9.65 -17.61 3.62
N VAL A 278 -9.73 -18.93 3.51
CA VAL A 278 -9.93 -19.61 2.22
C VAL A 278 -11.36 -20.10 2.12
N VAL A 279 -12.08 -19.68 1.08
CA VAL A 279 -13.47 -20.06 0.78
C VAL A 279 -13.55 -20.75 -0.58
N ASP A 280 -14.68 -21.40 -0.88
CA ASP A 280 -14.91 -22.01 -2.20
C ASP A 280 -15.11 -20.94 -3.29
N ALA A 281 -14.91 -21.35 -4.56
CA ALA A 281 -15.03 -20.51 -5.75
C ALA A 281 -16.40 -19.83 -5.93
N ASP A 282 -17.44 -20.37 -5.33
CA ASP A 282 -18.81 -19.84 -5.40
C ASP A 282 -19.16 -18.91 -4.23
N CYS A 283 -18.17 -18.47 -3.45
CA CYS A 283 -18.28 -17.41 -2.46
C CYS A 283 -17.82 -16.08 -3.07
N ASP A 284 -18.64 -15.03 -3.00
CA ASP A 284 -18.16 -13.69 -3.32
C ASP A 284 -17.24 -13.18 -2.21
N VAL A 285 -15.93 -13.15 -2.49
CA VAL A 285 -14.93 -12.69 -1.53
C VAL A 285 -15.09 -11.21 -1.16
N HIS A 286 -15.82 -10.41 -1.95
CA HIS A 286 -16.11 -9.00 -1.68
C HIS A 286 -17.34 -8.79 -0.79
N ASP A 287 -18.24 -9.78 -0.66
CA ASP A 287 -19.30 -9.76 0.36
C ASP A 287 -18.79 -10.38 1.67
N LEU A 288 -18.26 -9.52 2.54
CA LEU A 288 -17.77 -9.94 3.85
C LEU A 288 -18.83 -10.62 4.73
N ARG A 289 -20.14 -10.41 4.48
CA ARG A 289 -21.19 -11.14 5.20
C ARG A 289 -21.25 -12.60 4.75
N GLU A 290 -21.11 -12.86 3.44
CA GLU A 290 -21.06 -14.23 2.92
C GLU A 290 -19.78 -14.94 3.41
N VAL A 291 -18.64 -14.26 3.32
CA VAL A 291 -17.37 -14.77 3.86
C VAL A 291 -17.50 -15.09 5.35
N SER A 292 -18.11 -14.21 6.14
CA SER A 292 -18.35 -14.46 7.57
C SER A 292 -19.26 -15.66 7.80
N PHE A 293 -20.35 -15.79 7.04
CA PHE A 293 -21.25 -16.93 7.12
C PHE A 293 -20.51 -18.25 6.90
N ARG A 294 -19.64 -18.32 5.88
CA ARG A 294 -18.82 -19.51 5.63
C ARG A 294 -17.74 -19.72 6.69
N ALA A 295 -17.02 -18.67 7.08
CA ALA A 295 -15.95 -18.77 8.09
C ALA A 295 -16.46 -19.17 9.48
N PHE A 296 -17.70 -18.85 9.83
CA PHE A 296 -18.31 -19.24 11.11
C PHE A 296 -19.04 -20.59 11.01
N GLY A 297 -19.59 -20.93 9.84
CA GLY A 297 -20.41 -22.14 9.65
C GLY A 297 -19.67 -23.38 9.15
N ASN A 298 -18.57 -23.19 8.39
CA ASN A 298 -17.89 -24.30 7.68
C ASN A 298 -16.63 -24.80 8.38
N VAL A 299 -16.26 -24.24 9.53
CA VAL A 299 -14.93 -24.43 10.14
C VAL A 299 -15.03 -25.20 11.46
N ASP A 300 -14.38 -26.36 11.54
CA ASP A 300 -13.97 -26.96 12.81
C ASP A 300 -12.62 -26.37 13.20
N TYR A 301 -12.59 -25.46 14.19
CA TYR A 301 -11.38 -24.72 14.52
C TYR A 301 -10.24 -25.56 15.09
N LEU A 302 -10.46 -26.83 15.47
CA LEU A 302 -9.35 -27.72 15.85
C LEU A 302 -8.72 -28.40 14.64
N HIS A 303 -9.46 -28.56 13.54
CA HIS A 303 -9.04 -29.36 12.38
C HIS A 303 -8.79 -28.54 11.10
N ASP A 304 -9.40 -27.36 10.99
CA ASP A 304 -9.45 -26.54 9.79
C ASP A 304 -8.64 -25.25 9.87
N ILE A 305 -7.90 -25.06 10.97
CA ILE A 305 -6.95 -23.95 11.07
C ILE A 305 -5.52 -24.39 10.84
N VAL A 306 -4.71 -23.47 10.35
CA VAL A 306 -3.26 -23.58 10.31
C VAL A 306 -2.69 -22.44 11.13
N VAL A 307 -2.04 -22.77 12.25
CA VAL A 307 -1.27 -21.80 13.02
C VAL A 307 0.16 -21.82 12.51
N SER A 308 0.71 -20.64 12.25
CA SER A 308 2.10 -20.47 11.81
C SER A 308 2.71 -19.22 12.43
N GLU A 309 3.98 -19.00 12.17
CA GLU A 309 4.73 -17.81 12.57
C GLU A 309 5.48 -17.27 11.36
N GLY A 310 5.70 -15.95 11.31
CA GLY A 310 6.47 -15.35 10.23
C GLY A 310 6.53 -13.83 10.32
N PRO A 311 7.06 -13.17 9.27
CA PRO A 311 7.18 -11.72 9.26
C PRO A 311 5.81 -11.05 9.29
N VAL A 312 5.74 -9.92 9.99
CA VAL A 312 4.56 -9.03 10.03
C VAL A 312 5.01 -7.60 9.75
N ASP A 313 4.05 -6.71 9.50
CA ASP A 313 4.35 -5.31 9.21
C ASP A 313 5.12 -4.64 10.36
N HIS A 314 5.96 -3.66 10.02
CA HIS A 314 6.70 -2.85 11.00
C HIS A 314 5.75 -2.26 12.05
N LEU A 315 4.56 -1.83 11.61
CA LEU A 315 3.58 -1.09 12.40
C LEU A 315 2.56 -2.01 13.08
N ASP A 316 2.76 -3.32 13.08
CA ASP A 316 1.87 -4.28 13.73
C ASP A 316 2.00 -4.26 15.26
N HIS A 317 1.24 -3.37 15.89
CA HIS A 317 1.14 -3.21 17.34
C HIS A 317 0.60 -4.45 18.09
N SER A 318 -0.03 -5.39 17.38
CA SER A 318 -0.62 -6.59 17.98
C SER A 318 0.32 -7.79 17.94
N SER A 319 1.48 -7.66 17.29
CA SER A 319 2.53 -8.66 17.35
C SER A 319 3.19 -8.70 18.73
N TYR A 320 3.57 -9.90 19.18
CA TYR A 320 4.26 -10.08 20.47
C TYR A 320 5.75 -9.66 20.41
N HIS A 321 6.31 -9.60 19.20
CA HIS A 321 7.63 -9.05 18.92
C HIS A 321 7.58 -8.13 17.70
N GLN A 322 8.52 -7.18 17.65
CA GLN A 322 8.70 -6.30 16.51
C GLN A 322 9.08 -7.14 15.27
N PHE A 323 8.41 -6.91 14.14
CA PHE A 323 8.67 -7.50 12.82
C PHE A 323 8.28 -8.96 12.57
N PHE A 324 7.93 -9.75 13.60
CA PHE A 324 7.46 -11.12 13.40
C PHE A 324 6.43 -11.53 14.45
N GLY A 325 5.49 -12.36 14.04
CA GLY A 325 4.32 -12.69 14.84
C GLY A 325 3.59 -13.95 14.38
N GLY A 326 2.51 -14.26 15.08
CA GLY A 326 1.62 -15.37 14.74
C GLY A 326 0.81 -15.09 13.47
N LYS A 327 0.54 -16.17 12.73
CA LYS A 327 -0.27 -16.20 11.52
C LYS A 327 -1.33 -17.28 11.65
N LEU A 328 -2.52 -17.02 11.11
CA LEU A 328 -3.65 -17.92 11.15
C LEU A 328 -4.22 -18.10 9.75
N GLY A 329 -4.27 -19.35 9.29
CA GLY A 329 -5.00 -19.76 8.11
C GLY A 329 -6.31 -20.42 8.55
N VAL A 330 -7.42 -20.04 7.92
CA VAL A 330 -8.74 -20.61 8.17
C VAL A 330 -9.25 -21.23 6.88
N ASP A 331 -9.39 -22.55 6.86
CA ASP A 331 -10.04 -23.27 5.77
C ASP A 331 -11.56 -23.21 6.00
N ALA A 332 -12.24 -22.29 5.32
CA ALA A 332 -13.70 -22.16 5.31
C ALA A 332 -14.34 -22.81 4.07
N THR A 333 -13.60 -23.66 3.36
CA THR A 333 -14.10 -24.39 2.19
C THR A 333 -14.96 -25.57 2.59
N ARG A 334 -15.73 -26.13 1.64
CA ARG A 334 -16.44 -27.39 1.85
C ARG A 334 -15.47 -28.51 2.20
N LYS A 335 -15.85 -29.35 3.16
CA LYS A 335 -15.00 -30.45 3.64
C LYS A 335 -15.23 -31.73 2.85
N LEU A 336 -14.14 -32.41 2.54
CA LEU A 336 -14.14 -33.66 1.79
C LEU A 336 -14.00 -34.86 2.73
N PRO A 337 -14.58 -36.02 2.40
CA PRO A 337 -14.34 -37.25 3.17
C PRO A 337 -12.85 -37.62 3.29
N THR A 338 -12.07 -37.32 2.25
CA THR A 338 -10.61 -37.50 2.23
C THR A 338 -9.84 -36.58 3.18
N GLU A 339 -10.51 -35.60 3.79
CA GLU A 339 -9.94 -34.73 4.84
C GLU A 339 -10.23 -35.25 6.25
N GLY A 340 -10.89 -36.41 6.38
CA GLY A 340 -11.21 -37.05 7.65
C GLY A 340 -12.64 -36.80 8.16
N TYR A 341 -13.44 -36.05 7.40
CA TYR A 341 -14.84 -35.79 7.73
C TYR A 341 -15.72 -36.99 7.39
N THR A 342 -16.44 -37.51 8.37
CA THR A 342 -17.34 -38.67 8.20
C THR A 342 -18.79 -38.26 7.97
N ARG A 343 -19.14 -37.00 8.24
CA ARG A 343 -20.47 -36.44 7.97
C ARG A 343 -20.52 -35.91 6.55
N ASP A 344 -21.61 -36.21 5.84
CA ASP A 344 -21.87 -35.61 4.54
C ASP A 344 -21.97 -34.09 4.64
N TRP A 345 -21.44 -33.41 3.63
CA TRP A 345 -21.51 -31.96 3.55
C TRP A 345 -22.93 -31.52 3.16
N PRO A 346 -23.58 -30.62 3.93
CA PRO A 346 -24.93 -30.18 3.60
C PRO A 346 -24.95 -29.31 2.34
N GLU A 347 -26.02 -29.41 1.56
CA GLU A 347 -26.25 -28.50 0.43
C GLU A 347 -26.70 -27.12 0.91
N MET A 348 -26.21 -26.08 0.25
CA MET A 348 -26.65 -24.71 0.52
C MET A 348 -28.04 -24.50 -0.08
N MET A 349 -28.98 -24.01 0.73
CA MET A 349 -30.30 -23.65 0.23
C MET A 349 -30.18 -22.43 -0.70
N THR A 350 -30.56 -22.62 -1.96
CA THR A 350 -30.59 -21.56 -2.97
C THR A 350 -32.00 -21.47 -3.57
N MET A 351 -32.38 -20.28 -4.02
CA MET A 351 -33.65 -20.10 -4.73
C MET A 351 -33.47 -20.49 -6.19
N SER A 352 -34.53 -20.99 -6.84
CA SER A 352 -34.44 -21.34 -8.26
C SER A 352 -34.26 -20.09 -9.14
N PRO A 353 -33.48 -20.17 -10.24
CA PRO A 353 -33.29 -19.03 -11.15
C PRO A 353 -34.60 -18.46 -11.71
N GLU A 354 -35.61 -19.31 -11.91
CA GLU A 354 -36.93 -18.92 -12.41
C GLU A 354 -37.67 -18.04 -11.40
N ILE A 355 -37.60 -18.39 -10.11
CA ILE A 355 -38.22 -17.60 -9.04
C ILE A 355 -37.48 -16.27 -8.89
N VAL A 356 -36.14 -16.29 -8.85
CA VAL A 356 -35.33 -15.07 -8.80
C VAL A 356 -35.70 -14.12 -9.96
N SER A 357 -35.70 -14.62 -11.20
CA SER A 357 -36.08 -13.83 -12.37
C SER A 357 -37.51 -13.30 -12.31
N THR A 358 -38.44 -14.08 -11.75
CA THR A 358 -39.83 -13.66 -11.59
C THR A 358 -39.95 -12.51 -10.58
N VAL A 359 -39.26 -12.60 -9.46
CA VAL A 359 -39.23 -11.56 -8.42
C VAL A 359 -38.55 -10.30 -8.94
N ASP A 360 -37.41 -10.42 -9.62
CA ASP A 360 -36.67 -9.29 -10.17
C ASP A 360 -37.50 -8.48 -11.18
N LYS A 361 -38.17 -9.18 -12.13
CA LYS A 361 -39.04 -8.54 -13.12
C LYS A 361 -40.20 -7.78 -12.49
N ARG A 362 -40.68 -8.25 -11.35
CA ARG A 362 -41.84 -7.69 -10.63
C ARG A 362 -41.43 -6.80 -9.47
N TRP A 363 -40.14 -6.53 -9.29
CA TRP A 363 -39.63 -5.83 -8.11
C TRP A 363 -40.29 -4.46 -7.89
N SER A 364 -40.48 -3.72 -8.99
CA SER A 364 -41.17 -2.42 -8.99
C SER A 364 -42.65 -2.50 -8.61
N GLU A 365 -43.32 -3.63 -8.91
CA GLU A 365 -44.72 -3.86 -8.54
C GLU A 365 -44.90 -4.01 -7.03
N TYR A 366 -43.87 -4.43 -6.30
CA TYR A 366 -43.94 -4.68 -4.86
C TYR A 366 -43.85 -3.40 -4.01
N GLY A 367 -43.49 -2.26 -4.60
CA GLY A 367 -43.41 -0.98 -3.88
C GLY A 367 -42.28 -0.91 -2.83
N LEU A 368 -41.25 -1.77 -2.95
CA LEU A 368 -40.15 -1.90 -1.97
C LEU A 368 -38.93 -1.01 -2.28
N GLY A 369 -39.05 -0.08 -3.25
CA GLY A 369 -37.95 0.78 -3.72
C GLY A 369 -37.15 0.16 -4.87
N THR A 370 -36.17 0.90 -5.40
CA THR A 370 -35.25 0.36 -6.43
C THR A 370 -34.39 -0.74 -5.80
N GLY A 371 -34.48 -1.96 -6.31
CA GLY A 371 -33.67 -3.10 -5.85
C GLY A 371 -32.19 -2.73 -5.82
N ARG A 372 -31.52 -3.12 -4.73
CA ARG A 372 -30.08 -2.94 -4.58
C ARG A 372 -29.31 -3.89 -5.48
#